data_AF-A0A3S3MBZ5-F1
#
_entry.id   AF-A0A3S3MBZ5-F1
#
_cell.length_a   1.000
_cell.length_b   1.000
_cell.length_c   1.000
_cell.angle_alpha   90.00
_cell.angle_beta   90.00
_cell.angle_gamma   90.00
#
_symmetry.space_group_name_H-M   'P 1'
#
loop_
_entity.id
_entity.type
_entity.pdbx_description
1 polymer ?
#
loop_
_entity_poly.entity_id
_entity_poly.type
_entity_poly.pdbx_seq_one_letter_code
_entity_poly.pdbx_strand_id
1 'polypeptide(L)'
;MRPSNYDSKKETSPKPIKQLWQKSGSCPEGTIPILRTQKTDLLRKISLEENSVAPVLESDHGGCYNLLCPGFIQTNKNINMGGSISPLSIYGSKQYAIEVTIHKDLENDHWWFSYFEVPVGYWPGSLFSNMKPSANLIQWGGQVLNRSPGGRHTNTQMGRGHFPEEGGGKASSFDVCLYFNLQHDVVAPYNFPSVAAKPSCYGISQLGVDKDRAGVGFFYGGPGGVDCDK
;
A
#
# COMPACT_ATOMS: atom_id res chain seq x y z
N MET A 1 10.61 -24.76 -1.06
CA MET A 1 11.76 -25.13 -1.93
C MET A 1 12.38 -23.82 -2.44
N ARG A 2 13.70 -23.72 -2.46
CA ARG A 2 14.47 -22.50 -2.82
C ARG A 2 14.76 -22.49 -4.33
N PRO A 3 14.60 -21.38 -5.07
CA PRO A 3 15.04 -21.26 -6.45
C PRO A 3 16.58 -21.23 -6.55
N SER A 4 17.11 -21.83 -7.63
CA SER A 4 18.50 -22.26 -7.78
C SER A 4 19.42 -21.28 -8.52
N ASN A 5 19.22 -19.95 -8.42
CA ASN A 5 20.08 -19.01 -9.15
C ASN A 5 20.33 -17.64 -8.48
N TYR A 6 20.39 -17.61 -7.14
CA TYR A 6 20.82 -16.40 -6.43
C TYR A 6 22.34 -16.42 -6.24
N ASP A 7 23.03 -15.48 -6.88
CA ASP A 7 24.48 -15.32 -6.81
C ASP A 7 24.92 -14.98 -5.37
N SER A 8 25.66 -15.87 -4.74
CA SER A 8 25.95 -15.85 -3.30
C SER A 8 27.11 -14.93 -2.96
N LYS A 9 26.99 -13.59 -3.11
CA LYS A 9 28.00 -12.64 -2.62
C LYS A 9 27.45 -11.30 -2.13
N LYS A 10 26.93 -11.30 -0.90
CA LYS A 10 27.18 -10.35 0.22
C LYS A 10 26.03 -10.49 1.22
N GLU A 11 26.21 -11.32 2.24
CA GLU A 11 25.36 -11.28 3.43
C GLU A 11 25.64 -9.99 4.21
N THR A 12 25.05 -8.88 3.76
CA THR A 12 24.66 -7.84 4.70
C THR A 12 23.43 -8.36 5.42
N SER A 13 23.62 -8.82 6.66
CA SER A 13 22.52 -9.21 7.54
C SER A 13 21.37 -8.21 7.42
N PRO A 14 20.16 -8.61 6.98
CA PRO A 14 19.05 -7.67 6.89
C PRO A 14 18.81 -7.10 8.28
N LYS A 15 18.80 -5.77 8.39
CA LYS A 15 18.55 -5.09 9.67
C LYS A 15 17.26 -5.68 10.26
N PRO A 16 17.26 -6.11 11.54
CA PRO A 16 16.11 -6.78 12.11
C PRO A 16 14.90 -5.85 12.03
N ILE A 17 13.87 -6.29 11.30
CA ILE A 17 12.56 -5.64 11.26
C ILE A 17 12.00 -5.70 12.68
N LYS A 18 12.03 -4.58 13.40
CA LYS A 18 11.42 -4.48 14.72
C LYS A 18 9.92 -4.24 14.55
N GLN A 19 9.18 -5.32 14.34
CA GLN A 19 7.72 -5.27 14.44
C GLN A 19 7.33 -4.97 15.90
N LEU A 20 6.59 -3.89 16.13
CA LEU A 20 6.31 -3.33 17.47
C LEU A 20 5.36 -4.16 18.34
N TRP A 21 4.87 -5.31 17.88
CA TRP A 21 3.71 -5.97 18.49
C TRP A 21 4.06 -7.33 19.07
N GLN A 22 3.63 -7.55 20.32
CA GLN A 22 3.38 -8.87 20.87
C GLN A 22 1.87 -9.19 20.75
N LYS A 23 1.47 -10.42 21.08
CA LYS A 23 0.08 -10.94 21.05
C LYS A 23 -0.97 -10.04 21.75
N SER A 24 -0.52 -9.07 22.54
CA SER A 24 -1.27 -7.99 23.17
C SER A 24 -0.41 -6.71 23.21
N GLY A 25 -1.00 -5.53 22.97
CA GLY A 25 -0.31 -4.24 23.06
C GLY A 25 -1.28 -3.05 22.90
N SER A 26 -0.92 -1.90 23.47
CA SER A 26 -1.66 -0.63 23.34
C SER A 26 -1.16 0.18 22.14
N CYS A 27 -2.07 0.80 21.41
CA CYS A 27 -1.74 1.72 20.31
C CYS A 27 -1.18 3.05 20.87
N PRO A 28 -0.05 3.57 20.36
CA PRO A 28 0.43 4.91 20.69
C PRO A 28 -0.61 5.99 20.35
N GLU A 29 -0.58 7.09 21.09
CA GLU A 29 -1.45 8.24 20.84
C GLU A 29 -1.29 8.75 19.39
N GLY A 30 -2.41 9.02 18.71
CA GLY A 30 -2.43 9.40 17.29
C GLY A 30 -2.39 8.24 16.29
N THR A 31 -2.44 6.98 16.73
CA THR A 31 -2.59 5.82 15.84
C THR A 31 -4.00 5.25 15.88
N ILE A 32 -4.54 4.85 14.72
CA ILE A 32 -5.85 4.21 14.62
C ILE A 32 -5.66 2.70 14.81
N PRO A 33 -6.32 2.07 15.80
CA PRO A 33 -6.27 0.62 15.97
C PRO A 33 -6.84 -0.09 14.75
N ILE A 34 -6.05 -0.96 14.12
CA ILE A 34 -6.55 -1.83 13.05
C ILE A 34 -7.12 -3.08 13.70
N LEU A 35 -8.45 -3.22 13.68
CA LEU A 35 -9.14 -4.44 14.13
C LEU A 35 -8.73 -5.61 13.24
N ARG A 36 -8.10 -6.65 13.82
CA ARG A 36 -7.89 -7.92 13.12
C ARG A 36 -9.22 -8.66 13.03
N THR A 37 -9.70 -8.84 11.81
CA THR A 37 -10.85 -9.70 11.54
C THR A 37 -10.42 -11.15 11.71
N GLN A 38 -10.94 -11.83 12.74
CA GLN A 38 -10.72 -13.26 12.94
C GLN A 38 -11.69 -14.06 12.07
N LYS A 39 -11.37 -15.34 11.82
CA LYS A 39 -12.28 -16.26 11.14
C LYS A 39 -13.67 -16.27 11.76
N THR A 40 -13.75 -16.17 13.10
CA THR A 40 -15.01 -16.07 13.84
C THR A 40 -15.77 -14.78 13.59
N ASP A 41 -15.06 -13.66 13.38
CA ASP A 41 -15.68 -12.37 13.07
C ASP A 41 -16.28 -12.39 11.65
N LEU A 42 -15.61 -13.08 10.71
CA LEU A 42 -16.13 -13.34 9.37
C LEU A 42 -17.38 -14.23 9.42
N LEU A 43 -17.34 -15.33 10.18
CA LEU A 43 -18.47 -16.24 10.33
C LEU A 43 -19.68 -15.56 11.01
N ARG A 44 -19.42 -14.71 12.00
CA ARG A 44 -20.46 -13.90 12.66
C ARG A 44 -21.08 -12.91 11.69
N LYS A 45 -20.29 -12.31 10.80
CA LYS A 45 -20.80 -11.41 9.77
C LYS A 45 -21.70 -12.14 8.77
N ILE A 46 -21.28 -13.33 8.31
CA ILE A 46 -22.11 -14.20 7.46
C ILE A 46 -23.45 -14.55 8.15
N SER A 47 -23.43 -14.83 9.46
CA SER A 47 -24.66 -15.12 10.21
C SER A 47 -25.58 -13.92 10.45
N LEU A 48 -25.05 -12.69 10.35
CA LEU A 48 -25.82 -11.46 10.51
C LEU A 48 -26.35 -10.92 9.16
N GLU A 49 -25.75 -11.35 8.05
CA GLU A 49 -26.10 -10.91 6.69
C GLU A 49 -27.33 -11.62 6.10
N GLU A 50 -27.87 -12.67 6.76
CA GLU A 50 -29.14 -13.29 6.32
C GLU A 50 -30.38 -12.41 6.49
N ASN A 51 -30.31 -11.26 7.20
CA ASN A 51 -31.50 -10.44 7.50
C ASN A 51 -31.36 -8.91 7.40
N SER A 52 -30.30 -8.36 6.79
CA SER A 52 -30.28 -6.92 6.51
C SER A 52 -29.29 -6.55 5.41
N VAL A 53 -29.81 -5.92 4.35
CA VAL A 53 -29.04 -5.31 3.27
C VAL A 53 -28.20 -4.16 3.84
N ALA A 54 -26.88 -4.35 3.88
CA ALA A 54 -25.87 -3.29 3.93
C ALA A 54 -24.63 -3.78 3.14
N PRO A 55 -24.04 -2.95 2.26
CA PRO A 55 -23.08 -3.44 1.29
C PRO A 55 -21.77 -3.84 1.97
N VAL A 56 -21.43 -5.10 1.76
CA VAL A 56 -20.10 -5.68 1.98
C VAL A 56 -19.07 -4.87 1.18
N LEU A 57 -17.80 -4.95 1.58
CA LEU A 57 -16.63 -4.39 0.90
C LEU A 57 -16.43 -5.02 -0.48
N GLU A 58 -17.40 -4.90 -1.36
CA GLU A 58 -17.27 -5.21 -2.76
C GLU A 58 -16.89 -3.90 -3.44
N SER A 59 -15.64 -3.83 -3.91
CA SER A 59 -15.44 -3.22 -5.21
C SER A 59 -16.44 -3.89 -6.15
N ASP A 60 -17.16 -3.11 -6.95
CA ASP A 60 -18.11 -3.58 -7.98
C ASP A 60 -17.48 -4.61 -8.97
N HIS A 61 -16.17 -4.88 -8.81
CA HIS A 61 -15.31 -5.77 -9.57
C HIS A 61 -14.53 -6.78 -8.68
N GLY A 62 -15.10 -7.28 -7.58
CA GLY A 62 -14.67 -8.54 -6.93
C GLY A 62 -13.38 -8.51 -6.10
N GLY A 63 -13.05 -7.40 -5.44
CA GLY A 63 -11.88 -7.29 -4.55
C GLY A 63 -12.16 -6.52 -3.26
N CYS A 64 -11.31 -6.69 -2.24
CA CYS A 64 -11.39 -5.94 -0.99
C CYS A 64 -10.01 -5.62 -0.39
N TYR A 65 -9.99 -4.77 0.63
CA TYR A 65 -8.75 -4.25 1.24
C TYR A 65 -8.07 -5.28 2.15
N ASN A 66 -6.74 -5.29 2.13
CA ASN A 66 -5.89 -6.14 3.00
C ASN A 66 -6.24 -7.64 2.88
N LEU A 67 -6.27 -8.33 4.03
CA LEU A 67 -6.64 -9.74 4.14
C LEU A 67 -8.13 -9.93 4.46
N LEU A 68 -8.99 -8.93 4.17
CA LEU A 68 -10.42 -9.03 4.45
C LEU A 68 -11.12 -10.06 3.55
N CYS A 69 -10.49 -10.42 2.44
CA CYS A 69 -10.94 -11.45 1.51
C CYS A 69 -9.80 -12.42 1.24
N PRO A 70 -10.12 -13.68 0.92
CA PRO A 70 -9.13 -14.62 0.42
C PRO A 70 -8.54 -14.11 -0.91
N GLY A 71 -7.29 -14.48 -1.18
CA GLY A 71 -6.64 -14.19 -2.45
C GLY A 71 -5.13 -13.99 -2.31
N PHE A 72 -4.70 -13.39 -1.19
CA PHE A 72 -3.29 -13.32 -0.83
C PHE A 72 -2.89 -14.54 0.01
N ILE A 73 -1.86 -15.27 -0.45
CA ILE A 73 -1.25 -16.38 0.28
C ILE A 73 0.02 -15.87 0.94
N GLN A 74 -0.06 -15.58 2.23
CA GLN A 74 1.10 -15.19 3.02
C GLN A 74 1.95 -16.43 3.35
N THR A 75 3.21 -16.43 2.93
CA THR A 75 4.16 -17.54 3.18
C THR A 75 5.15 -17.19 4.28
N ASN A 76 5.44 -15.91 4.45
CA ASN A 76 6.34 -15.42 5.48
C ASN A 76 5.64 -15.31 6.83
N LYS A 77 6.25 -15.86 7.89
CA LYS A 77 5.69 -15.86 9.25
C LYS A 77 6.23 -14.74 10.14
N ASN A 78 7.25 -14.01 9.65
CA ASN A 78 7.94 -12.97 10.40
C ASN A 78 7.42 -11.55 10.07
N ILE A 79 6.72 -11.40 8.94
CA ILE A 79 6.13 -10.15 8.50
C ILE A 79 4.62 -10.33 8.44
N ASN A 80 3.88 -9.51 9.19
CA ASN A 80 2.42 -9.53 9.15
C ASN A 80 1.88 -8.44 8.23
N MET A 81 1.00 -8.81 7.30
CA MET A 81 0.20 -7.85 6.55
C MET A 81 -0.72 -7.07 7.50
N GLY A 82 -0.87 -5.77 7.24
CA GLY A 82 -1.59 -4.84 8.13
C GLY A 82 -0.84 -4.49 9.43
N GLY A 83 0.42 -4.93 9.58
CA GLY A 83 1.30 -4.55 10.68
C GLY A 83 1.64 -3.05 10.71
N SER A 84 1.91 -2.49 11.89
CA SER A 84 2.47 -1.15 12.01
C SER A 84 3.92 -1.16 11.58
N ILE A 85 4.31 -0.09 10.91
CA ILE A 85 5.67 0.14 10.47
C ILE A 85 6.41 0.88 11.58
N SER A 86 7.67 0.50 11.81
CA SER A 86 8.53 1.13 12.80
C SER A 86 9.95 1.24 12.27
N PRO A 87 10.66 2.34 12.54
CA PRO A 87 10.19 3.55 13.25
C PRO A 87 9.24 4.41 12.40
N LEU A 88 8.46 5.27 13.06
CA LEU A 88 7.59 6.25 12.39
C LEU A 88 8.36 7.54 12.10
N SER A 89 8.08 8.17 10.95
CA SER A 89 8.62 9.51 10.63
C SER A 89 8.05 10.58 11.57
N ILE A 90 8.83 11.63 11.83
CA ILE A 90 8.46 12.74 12.70
C ILE A 90 8.33 14.02 11.86
N TYR A 91 7.26 14.78 12.09
CA TYR A 91 7.01 16.03 11.36
C TYR A 91 8.15 17.03 11.56
N GLY A 92 8.65 17.60 10.45
CA GLY A 92 9.77 18.55 10.46
C GLY A 92 11.12 17.93 10.87
N SER A 93 11.23 16.60 10.91
CA SER A 93 12.41 15.90 11.41
C SER A 93 12.67 14.64 10.58
N LYS A 94 13.20 13.59 11.21
CA LYS A 94 13.64 12.36 10.54
C LYS A 94 12.47 11.64 9.88
N GLN A 95 12.64 11.35 8.59
CA GLN A 95 11.73 10.52 7.81
C GLN A 95 12.31 9.13 7.56
N TYR A 96 11.41 8.17 7.47
CA TYR A 96 11.68 6.77 7.17
C TYR A 96 10.82 6.36 5.99
N ALA A 97 11.43 5.63 5.07
CA ALA A 97 10.77 5.01 3.93
C ALA A 97 10.76 3.50 4.10
N ILE A 98 9.79 2.86 3.44
CA ILE A 98 9.78 1.42 3.21
C ILE A 98 9.98 1.16 1.73
N GLU A 99 10.51 0.00 1.42
CA GLU A 99 10.54 -0.51 0.06
C GLU A 99 9.51 -1.61 -0.09
N VAL A 100 8.74 -1.55 -1.17
CA VAL A 100 7.76 -2.59 -1.52
C VAL A 100 7.92 -2.93 -2.99
N THR A 101 7.84 -4.23 -3.29
CA THR A 101 7.94 -4.74 -4.65
C THR A 101 6.79 -5.68 -4.92
N ILE A 102 6.09 -5.44 -6.03
CA ILE A 102 5.15 -6.40 -6.61
C ILE A 102 5.74 -6.83 -7.95
N HIS A 103 6.00 -8.13 -8.12
CA HIS A 103 6.54 -8.65 -9.37
C HIS A 103 5.79 -9.90 -9.83
N LYS A 104 5.76 -10.09 -11.15
CA LYS A 104 5.19 -11.27 -11.76
C LYS A 104 6.23 -12.38 -11.80
N ASP A 105 5.93 -13.52 -11.18
CA ASP A 105 6.65 -14.78 -11.38
C ASP A 105 6.00 -15.51 -12.57
N LEU A 106 6.76 -15.62 -13.66
CA LEU A 106 6.32 -16.26 -14.91
C LEU A 106 6.43 -17.78 -14.87
N GLU A 107 7.24 -18.35 -13.97
CA GLU A 107 7.41 -19.79 -13.86
C GLU A 107 6.21 -20.44 -13.15
N ASN A 108 5.79 -19.86 -12.02
CA ASN A 108 4.71 -20.42 -11.18
C ASN A 108 3.37 -19.72 -11.39
N ASP A 109 3.30 -18.79 -12.33
CA ASP A 109 2.15 -17.93 -12.59
C ASP A 109 1.60 -17.25 -11.32
N HIS A 110 2.45 -16.56 -10.56
CA HIS A 110 2.06 -15.84 -9.33
C HIS A 110 2.46 -14.36 -9.38
N TRP A 111 1.76 -13.52 -8.63
CA TRP A 111 2.16 -12.14 -8.35
C TRP A 111 2.72 -12.08 -6.93
N TRP A 112 4.03 -11.86 -6.79
CA TRP A 112 4.69 -11.84 -5.50
C TRP A 112 4.74 -10.45 -4.90
N PHE A 113 4.49 -10.37 -3.60
CA PHE A 113 4.71 -9.19 -2.78
C PHE A 113 5.95 -9.39 -1.91
N SER A 114 6.87 -8.43 -1.98
CA SER A 114 8.07 -8.37 -1.14
C SER A 114 8.09 -7.05 -0.37
N TYR A 115 8.53 -7.13 0.89
CA TYR A 115 8.79 -5.98 1.74
C TYR A 115 10.29 -5.89 1.94
N PHE A 116 10.91 -4.82 1.43
CA PHE A 116 12.31 -4.83 1.03
C PHE A 116 12.61 -6.08 0.19
N GLU A 117 13.75 -6.73 0.42
CA GLU A 117 14.16 -7.95 -0.28
C GLU A 117 13.52 -9.23 0.27
N VAL A 118 12.59 -9.11 1.24
CA VAL A 118 12.00 -10.27 1.90
C VAL A 118 10.66 -10.61 1.25
N PRO A 119 10.51 -11.78 0.60
CA PRO A 119 9.22 -12.22 0.08
C PRO A 119 8.25 -12.46 1.23
N VAL A 120 7.06 -11.85 1.14
CA VAL A 120 6.03 -11.92 2.17
C VAL A 120 4.96 -12.95 1.80
N GLY A 121 4.58 -12.99 0.52
CA GLY A 121 3.54 -13.87 0.00
C GLY A 121 3.18 -13.50 -1.42
N TYR A 122 2.13 -14.12 -1.96
CA TYR A 122 1.74 -13.96 -3.35
C TYR A 122 0.23 -14.02 -3.57
N TRP A 123 -0.21 -13.46 -4.69
CA TRP A 123 -1.52 -13.71 -5.28
C TRP A 123 -1.39 -14.75 -6.39
N PRO A 124 -2.17 -15.85 -6.38
CA PRO A 124 -2.22 -16.78 -7.50
C PRO A 124 -2.64 -16.08 -8.79
N GLY A 125 -1.97 -16.37 -9.91
CA GLY A 125 -2.29 -15.83 -11.23
C GLY A 125 -3.71 -16.17 -11.70
N SER A 126 -4.27 -17.27 -11.19
CA SER A 126 -5.67 -17.67 -11.42
C SER A 126 -6.70 -16.64 -10.95
N LEU A 127 -6.33 -15.70 -10.08
CA LEU A 127 -7.19 -14.60 -9.66
C LEU A 127 -7.35 -13.52 -10.74
N PHE A 128 -6.48 -13.50 -11.75
CA PHE A 128 -6.42 -12.42 -12.73
C PHE A 128 -6.69 -12.95 -14.14
N SER A 129 -7.69 -12.39 -14.81
CA SER A 129 -7.93 -12.64 -16.24
C SER A 129 -7.03 -11.78 -17.14
N ASN A 130 -6.76 -10.53 -16.73
CA ASN A 130 -6.18 -9.50 -17.59
C ASN A 130 -4.74 -9.11 -17.20
N MET A 131 -4.20 -9.69 -16.12
CA MET A 131 -2.84 -9.45 -15.62
C MET A 131 -2.03 -10.74 -15.55
N LYS A 132 -2.25 -11.64 -16.51
CA LYS A 132 -1.55 -12.94 -16.54
C LYS A 132 -0.09 -12.82 -16.97
N PRO A 133 0.27 -12.19 -18.10
CA PRO A 133 1.69 -12.07 -18.47
C PRO A 133 2.36 -10.87 -17.80
N SER A 134 1.62 -9.79 -17.55
CA SER A 134 2.14 -8.52 -17.05
C SER A 134 1.00 -7.65 -16.51
N ALA A 135 1.33 -6.53 -15.85
CA ALA A 135 0.35 -5.56 -15.41
C ALA A 135 -0.16 -4.74 -16.60
N ASN A 136 -1.46 -4.45 -16.64
CA ASN A 136 -2.06 -3.58 -17.66
C ASN A 136 -2.01 -2.09 -17.28
N LEU A 137 -1.96 -1.79 -15.98
CA LEU A 137 -1.89 -0.45 -15.42
C LEU A 137 -1.09 -0.47 -14.13
N ILE A 138 -0.20 0.52 -13.95
CA ILE A 138 0.56 0.72 -12.73
C ILE A 138 0.22 2.11 -12.19
N GLN A 139 -0.17 2.17 -10.91
CA GLN A 139 -0.49 3.41 -10.23
C GLN A 139 0.20 3.44 -8.87
N TRP A 140 0.69 4.62 -8.49
CA TRP A 140 1.17 4.93 -7.15
C TRP A 140 0.32 6.06 -6.59
N GLY A 141 -0.03 5.96 -5.31
CA GLY A 141 -0.82 6.99 -4.66
C GLY A 141 -1.58 6.48 -3.45
N GLY A 142 -2.64 7.22 -3.10
CA GLY A 142 -3.52 6.89 -1.99
C GLY A 142 -4.98 7.10 -2.38
N GLN A 143 -5.87 6.47 -1.64
CA GLN A 143 -7.31 6.60 -1.79
C GLN A 143 -7.93 6.86 -0.42
N VAL A 144 -8.88 7.79 -0.37
CA VAL A 144 -9.76 7.97 0.80
C VAL A 144 -11.14 7.46 0.41
N LEU A 145 -11.67 6.54 1.21
CA LEU A 145 -13.02 6.02 1.04
C LEU A 145 -13.96 6.74 2.00
N ASN A 146 -14.98 7.40 1.45
CA ASN A 146 -16.05 8.00 2.24
C ASN A 146 -17.34 7.18 2.07
N ARG A 147 -17.91 6.72 3.20
CA ARG A 147 -19.19 5.99 3.24
C ARG A 147 -20.28 6.76 3.96
N SER A 148 -20.02 8.02 4.34
CA SER A 148 -20.98 8.83 5.09
C SER A 148 -22.24 9.06 4.26
N PRO A 149 -23.45 8.90 4.85
CA PRO A 149 -24.70 9.20 4.16
C PRO A 149 -24.67 10.60 3.53
N GLY A 150 -25.13 10.71 2.29
CA GLY A 150 -25.12 11.97 1.53
C GLY A 150 -23.76 12.34 0.93
N GLY A 151 -22.75 11.48 1.00
CA GLY A 151 -21.44 11.69 0.36
C GLY A 151 -20.57 12.76 1.01
N ARG A 152 -21.03 13.34 2.14
CA ARG A 152 -20.33 14.44 2.82
C ARG A 152 -18.95 14.02 3.28
N HIS A 153 -17.92 14.69 2.78
CA HIS A 153 -16.54 14.42 3.16
C HIS A 153 -16.31 14.65 4.66
N THR A 154 -15.30 13.96 5.18
CA THR A 154 -14.88 14.03 6.57
C THR A 154 -13.47 14.61 6.65
N ASN A 155 -12.99 14.88 7.87
CA ASN A 155 -11.60 15.26 8.12
C ASN A 155 -10.65 14.03 8.07
N THR A 156 -10.97 13.04 7.22
CA THR A 156 -10.11 11.87 7.04
C THR A 156 -8.86 12.32 6.32
N GLN A 157 -7.72 12.22 7.00
CA GLN A 157 -6.44 12.64 6.48
C GLN A 157 -5.89 11.61 5.47
N MET A 158 -5.28 12.10 4.38
CA MET A 158 -4.45 11.27 3.49
C MET A 158 -2.97 11.46 3.85
N GLY A 159 -2.24 10.35 3.91
CA GLY A 159 -0.83 10.36 4.31
C GLY A 159 -0.66 10.86 5.73
N ARG A 160 -0.11 12.06 5.89
CA ARG A 160 0.09 12.74 7.18
C ARG A 160 -0.95 13.83 7.48
N GLY A 161 -1.92 14.05 6.61
CA GLY A 161 -2.87 15.16 6.76
C GLY A 161 -2.34 16.52 6.31
N HIS A 162 -1.13 16.55 5.73
CA HIS A 162 -0.48 17.75 5.24
C HIS A 162 -0.48 17.76 3.71
N PHE A 163 -0.59 18.96 3.15
CA PHE A 163 -0.56 19.18 1.72
C PHE A 163 0.87 18.99 1.15
N PRO A 164 1.00 18.54 -0.11
CA PRO A 164 2.29 18.19 -0.69
C PRO A 164 3.24 19.37 -0.86
N GLU A 165 2.74 20.61 -0.90
CA GLU A 165 3.52 21.84 -1.00
C GLU A 165 4.42 22.07 0.23
N GLU A 166 4.13 21.43 1.36
CA GLU A 166 5.00 21.49 2.55
C GLU A 166 6.34 20.76 2.34
N GLY A 167 6.40 19.84 1.37
CA GLY A 167 7.63 19.19 0.93
C GLY A 167 8.26 18.22 1.92
N GLY A 168 9.56 17.98 1.74
CA GLY A 168 10.34 17.00 2.48
C GLY A 168 10.36 17.26 3.98
N GLY A 169 10.31 16.21 4.79
CA GLY A 169 10.21 16.31 6.26
C GLY A 169 8.79 16.53 6.78
N LYS A 170 7.84 16.94 5.95
CA LYS A 170 6.48 17.35 6.39
C LYS A 170 5.37 16.60 5.67
N ALA A 171 5.39 16.61 4.34
CA ALA A 171 4.45 15.87 3.52
C ALA A 171 4.78 14.37 3.47
N SER A 172 3.79 13.56 3.08
CA SER A 172 4.03 12.15 2.73
C SER A 172 4.54 12.04 1.30
N SER A 173 5.41 11.06 1.04
CA SER A 173 6.02 10.89 -0.27
C SER A 173 6.01 9.45 -0.75
N PHE A 174 6.03 9.30 -2.08
CA PHE A 174 6.65 8.16 -2.73
C PHE A 174 7.97 8.66 -3.30
N ASP A 175 9.09 8.18 -2.76
CA ASP A 175 10.41 8.73 -3.09
C ASP A 175 11.03 8.10 -4.35
N VAL A 176 10.79 6.82 -4.59
CA VAL A 176 11.37 6.09 -5.72
C VAL A 176 10.32 5.15 -6.30
N CYS A 177 9.63 5.61 -7.34
CA CYS A 177 8.69 4.81 -8.12
C CYS A 177 9.41 4.28 -9.35
N LEU A 178 9.45 2.95 -9.45
CA LEU A 178 10.06 2.17 -10.52
C LEU A 178 9.13 1.02 -10.90
N TYR A 179 9.27 0.51 -12.11
CA TYR A 179 8.56 -0.68 -12.56
C TYR A 179 9.47 -1.61 -13.37
N PHE A 180 9.08 -2.87 -13.45
CA PHE A 180 9.69 -3.84 -14.35
C PHE A 180 9.05 -3.73 -15.73
N ASN A 181 9.84 -3.48 -16.77
CA ASN A 181 9.36 -3.54 -18.16
C ASN A 181 9.13 -5.00 -18.60
N LEU A 182 8.69 -5.21 -19.84
CA LEU A 182 8.46 -6.56 -20.39
C LEU A 182 9.74 -7.36 -20.61
N GLN A 183 10.91 -6.72 -20.56
CA GLN A 183 12.23 -7.33 -20.60
C GLN A 183 12.75 -7.65 -19.18
N HIS A 184 11.97 -7.34 -18.14
CA HIS A 184 12.31 -7.44 -16.72
C HIS A 184 13.42 -6.48 -16.25
N ASP A 185 13.68 -5.41 -16.99
CA ASP A 185 14.53 -4.33 -16.52
C ASP A 185 13.78 -3.42 -15.56
N VAL A 186 14.47 -2.93 -14.53
CA VAL A 186 13.95 -1.91 -13.61
C VAL A 186 14.09 -0.54 -14.28
N VAL A 187 12.96 0.13 -14.52
CA VAL A 187 12.91 1.39 -15.25
C VAL A 187 12.06 2.43 -14.53
N ALA A 188 12.40 3.71 -14.72
CA ALA A 188 11.61 4.84 -14.26
C ALA A 188 10.49 5.15 -15.27
N PRO A 189 9.26 5.45 -14.83
CA PRO A 189 8.23 5.92 -15.74
C PRO A 189 8.58 7.31 -16.28
N TYR A 190 8.28 7.55 -17.55
CA TYR A 190 8.46 8.85 -18.21
C TYR A 190 7.09 9.47 -18.54
N ASN A 191 6.94 10.80 -18.39
CA ASN A 191 5.71 11.53 -18.69
C ASN A 191 4.43 10.90 -18.13
N PHE A 192 4.38 10.69 -16.81
CA PHE A 192 3.21 10.12 -16.14
C PHE A 192 2.28 11.23 -15.61
N PRO A 193 0.96 11.15 -15.85
CA PRO A 193 0.03 12.11 -15.29
C PRO A 193 -0.11 11.91 -13.77
N SER A 194 -0.38 13.01 -13.06
CA SER A 194 -0.83 12.97 -11.67
C SER A 194 -2.26 13.48 -11.60
N VAL A 195 -3.08 12.86 -10.75
CA VAL A 195 -4.50 13.19 -10.60
C VAL A 195 -4.83 13.28 -9.12
N ALA A 196 -5.46 14.39 -8.73
CA ALA A 196 -6.14 14.53 -7.45
C ALA A 196 -7.64 14.67 -7.72
N ALA A 197 -8.43 13.68 -7.30
CA ALA A 197 -9.88 13.70 -7.53
C ALA A 197 -10.59 14.81 -6.75
N LYS A 198 -10.00 15.26 -5.63
CA LYS A 198 -10.50 16.31 -4.74
C LYS A 198 -9.36 17.25 -4.30
N PRO A 199 -8.86 18.11 -5.21
CA PRO A 199 -7.64 18.89 -5.00
C PRO A 199 -7.74 19.91 -3.85
N SER A 200 -8.95 20.36 -3.51
CA SER A 200 -9.20 21.25 -2.35
C SER A 200 -8.93 20.58 -1.00
N CYS A 201 -8.89 19.25 -0.94
CA CYS A 201 -8.67 18.48 0.29
C CYS A 201 -7.44 17.57 0.25
N TYR A 202 -7.06 17.10 -0.93
CA TYR A 202 -5.92 16.20 -1.11
C TYR A 202 -5.15 16.63 -2.35
N GLY A 203 -3.85 16.87 -2.18
CA GLY A 203 -2.95 17.26 -3.25
C GLY A 203 -1.99 16.14 -3.65
N ILE A 204 -1.43 16.32 -4.84
CA ILE A 204 -0.25 15.60 -5.32
C ILE A 204 0.69 16.62 -5.97
N SER A 205 1.99 16.54 -5.65
CA SER A 205 3.02 17.39 -6.23
C SER A 205 4.19 16.53 -6.68
N GLN A 206 4.39 16.45 -7.99
CA GLN A 206 5.48 15.67 -8.57
C GLN A 206 6.83 16.29 -8.20
N LEU A 207 7.77 15.45 -7.76
CA LEU A 207 9.16 15.84 -7.68
C LEU A 207 9.68 15.89 -9.12
N GLY A 208 10.27 17.03 -9.51
CA GLY A 208 10.76 17.24 -10.87
C GLY A 208 11.70 16.12 -11.35
N VAL A 209 11.89 16.04 -12.66
CA VAL A 209 12.79 15.06 -13.26
C VAL A 209 14.23 15.42 -12.89
N ASP A 210 14.82 14.60 -12.05
CA ASP A 210 16.24 14.65 -11.70
C ASP A 210 16.95 13.51 -12.43
N LYS A 211 17.92 13.83 -13.27
CA LYS A 211 18.67 12.84 -14.07
C LYS A 211 19.54 11.94 -13.20
N ASP A 212 19.87 12.37 -11.99
CA ASP A 212 20.70 11.62 -11.05
C ASP A 212 19.83 10.78 -10.08
N ARG A 213 18.50 10.93 -10.13
CA ARG A 213 17.57 10.16 -9.32
C ARG A 213 17.19 8.86 -10.03
N ALA A 214 17.31 7.75 -9.31
CA ALA A 214 17.05 6.41 -9.87
C ALA A 214 15.62 6.23 -10.40
N GLY A 215 14.63 6.97 -9.90
CA GLY A 215 13.23 6.86 -10.29
C GLY A 215 12.46 8.17 -10.11
N VAL A 216 11.14 8.11 -10.22
CA VAL A 216 10.28 9.29 -10.05
C VAL A 216 9.73 9.35 -8.63
N GLY A 217 9.47 10.54 -8.12
CA GLY A 217 8.84 10.70 -6.81
C GLY A 217 7.80 11.80 -6.81
N PHE A 218 6.97 11.81 -5.78
CA PHE A 218 5.97 12.85 -5.57
C PHE A 218 5.62 12.95 -4.09
N PHE A 219 5.25 14.16 -3.67
CA PHE A 219 4.55 14.38 -2.41
C PHE A 219 3.05 14.22 -2.62
N TYR A 220 2.36 13.72 -1.60
CA TYR A 220 0.91 13.62 -1.58
C TYR A 220 0.38 13.79 -0.16
N GLY A 221 -0.91 14.09 -0.06
CA GLY A 221 -1.62 14.12 1.21
C GLY A 221 -2.61 15.26 1.28
N GLY A 222 -3.16 15.46 2.47
CA GLY A 222 -4.03 16.57 2.76
C GLY A 222 -4.95 16.27 3.94
N PRO A 223 -5.49 17.31 4.59
CA PRO A 223 -6.20 17.18 5.86
C PRO A 223 -7.60 16.55 5.73
N GLY A 224 -8.10 16.40 4.50
CA GLY A 224 -9.53 16.19 4.28
C GLY A 224 -10.32 17.45 4.63
N GLY A 225 -11.64 17.31 4.77
CA GLY A 225 -12.52 18.44 5.07
C GLY A 225 -13.94 18.17 4.64
N VAL A 226 -14.89 18.97 5.13
CA VAL A 226 -16.30 18.83 4.72
C VAL A 226 -16.61 19.45 3.36
N ASP A 227 -15.68 20.23 2.83
CA ASP A 227 -15.85 21.08 1.64
C ASP A 227 -15.04 20.59 0.43
N CYS A 228 -14.63 19.30 0.41
CA CYS A 228 -13.80 18.76 -0.68
C CYS A 228 -14.46 18.74 -2.06
N ASP A 229 -15.79 18.86 -2.11
CA ASP A 229 -16.57 18.90 -3.35
C ASP A 229 -16.86 20.32 -3.84
N LYS A 230 -16.48 21.35 -3.09
CA LYS A 230 -16.61 22.74 -3.51
C LYS A 230 -15.51 23.14 -4.48
#